data_AF-X1IJ12-F1
#
_entry.id   AF-X1IJ12-F1
#
_cell.length_a   1.000
_cell.length_b   1.000
_cell.length_c   1.000
_cell.angle_alpha   90.00
_cell.angle_beta   90.00
_cell.angle_gamma   90.00
#
_symmetry.space_group_name_H-M   'P 1'
#
loop_
_entity.id
_entity.type
_entity.pdbx_description
1 polymer ?
#
loop_
_entity_poly.entity_id
_entity_poly.type
_entity_poly.pdbx_seq_one_letter_code
_entity_poly.pdbx_strand_id
1 'polypeptide(L)'
;QETFLWVCDLAMNSEFEVNCDYEDSILLGDINTITTSFYNMIYADYGSDITVKFESPTLGILEFDRQFNTTFQINLMVPEEPENFPHINGSLKIYKNSKVIGEIPVFFYTNINYIINNSYKKDNNKIRLEVNISRALYSGYQPVASSQVQADVFRNDVYIETLNFSKNDFADYSKFTLYHEINGSGTYTYNASLFDEFYPSGCCLFTIQHIVAPPSPPPPEINGPILAIIGLVGSVTVVGVTMNVGNRVKKRRSKRVIEPEQKS
;
A
#
# COMPACT_ATOMS: atom_id res chain seq x y z
N GLN A 1 -1.29 54.67 28.41
CA GLN A 1 -2.65 54.20 28.06
C GLN A 1 -2.69 53.66 26.64
N GLU A 2 -2.08 54.33 25.65
CA GLU A 2 -1.93 53.83 24.27
C GLU A 2 -1.23 52.47 24.16
N THR A 3 -0.15 52.23 24.90
CA THR A 3 0.56 50.94 24.88
C THR A 3 -0.33 49.76 25.30
N PHE A 4 -1.25 49.98 26.25
CA PHE A 4 -2.21 48.95 26.68
C PHE A 4 -3.25 48.67 25.58
N LEU A 5 -3.76 49.71 24.93
CA LEU A 5 -4.68 49.56 23.79
C LEU A 5 -4.02 48.83 22.61
N TRP A 6 -2.75 49.13 22.34
CA TRP A 6 -1.95 48.44 21.32
C TRP A 6 -1.75 46.95 21.63
N VAL A 7 -1.46 46.60 22.88
CA VAL A 7 -1.33 45.20 23.31
C VAL A 7 -2.68 44.48 23.21
N CYS A 8 -3.79 45.13 23.60
CA CYS A 8 -5.13 44.57 23.45
C CYS A 8 -5.51 44.36 21.98
N ASP A 9 -5.16 45.30 21.10
CA ASP A 9 -5.44 45.22 19.66
C ASP A 9 -4.57 44.14 18.99
N LEU A 10 -3.27 44.09 19.30
CA LEU A 10 -2.37 43.01 18.86
C LEU A 10 -2.89 41.64 19.26
N ALA A 11 -3.38 41.51 20.48
CA ALA A 11 -3.76 40.23 21.03
C ALA A 11 -5.22 39.85 20.63
N MET A 12 -6.07 40.81 20.26
CA MET A 12 -7.36 40.54 19.60
C MET A 12 -7.18 40.04 18.16
N ASN A 13 -6.15 40.55 17.47
CA ASN A 13 -5.88 40.24 16.07
C ASN A 13 -4.81 39.16 15.87
N SER A 14 -4.30 38.59 16.95
CA SER A 14 -3.24 37.60 16.85
C SER A 14 -3.75 36.28 16.30
N GLU A 15 -2.93 35.66 15.45
CA GLU A 15 -3.28 34.44 14.75
C GLU A 15 -3.44 33.28 15.74
N PHE A 16 -4.46 32.46 15.47
CA PHE A 16 -4.75 31.28 16.26
C PHE A 16 -3.87 30.14 15.74
N GLU A 17 -2.83 29.79 16.50
CA GLU A 17 -1.88 28.76 16.10
C GLU A 17 -2.35 27.41 16.63
N VAL A 18 -2.41 26.42 15.74
CA VAL A 18 -2.82 25.04 16.05
C VAL A 18 -1.66 24.12 15.72
N ASN A 19 -1.14 23.47 16.75
CA ASN A 19 -0.18 22.39 16.62
C ASN A 19 -0.94 21.07 16.62
N CYS A 20 -0.66 20.23 15.64
CA CYS A 20 -1.31 18.93 15.49
C CYS A 20 -0.25 17.90 15.11
N ASP A 21 -0.22 16.80 15.85
CA ASP A 21 0.74 15.74 15.71
C ASP A 21 -0.01 14.40 15.62
N TYR A 22 0.33 13.62 14.60
CA TYR A 22 -0.26 12.33 14.28
C TYR A 22 0.66 11.57 13.31
N GLU A 23 0.46 10.26 13.19
CA GLU A 23 1.23 9.47 12.23
C GLU A 23 0.74 9.71 10.81
N ASP A 24 1.66 10.10 9.93
CA ASP A 24 1.40 10.34 8.49
C ASP A 24 1.02 9.05 7.73
N SER A 25 1.33 7.89 8.30
CA SER A 25 1.00 6.60 7.70
C SER A 25 0.74 5.51 8.75
N ILE A 26 -0.40 4.85 8.64
CA ILE A 26 -0.82 3.79 9.55
C ILE A 26 -1.35 2.56 8.79
N LEU A 27 -1.48 1.42 9.46
CA LEU A 27 -2.22 0.28 8.91
C LEU A 27 -3.72 0.47 9.15
N LEU A 28 -4.53 -0.05 8.24
CA LEU A 28 -5.94 -0.28 8.54
C LEU A 28 -6.05 -1.30 9.69
N GLY A 29 -6.99 -1.07 10.60
CA GLY A 29 -7.14 -1.86 11.82
C GLY A 29 -6.25 -1.40 12.98
N ASP A 30 -5.39 -0.40 12.78
CA ASP A 30 -4.56 0.19 13.84
C ASP A 30 -5.16 1.50 14.39
N ILE A 31 -4.56 1.97 15.48
CA ILE A 31 -4.91 3.21 16.17
C ILE A 31 -3.93 4.32 15.75
N ASN A 32 -4.44 5.40 15.17
CA ASN A 32 -3.70 6.65 15.01
C ASN A 32 -4.00 7.58 16.19
N THR A 33 -2.99 7.95 16.96
CA THR A 33 -3.18 8.90 18.06
C THR A 33 -2.97 10.31 17.53
N ILE A 34 -4.04 11.11 17.53
CA ILE A 34 -3.95 12.52 17.14
C ILE A 34 -3.89 13.34 18.41
N THR A 35 -2.83 14.13 18.55
CA THR A 35 -2.70 15.11 19.63
C THR A 35 -2.71 16.51 19.06
N THR A 36 -3.39 17.43 19.73
CA THR A 36 -3.39 18.83 19.33
C THR A 36 -3.30 19.75 20.53
N SER A 37 -2.65 20.89 20.31
CA SER A 37 -2.69 22.03 21.19
C SER A 37 -2.88 23.27 20.34
N PHE A 38 -3.47 24.30 20.92
CA PHE A 38 -3.67 25.56 20.24
C PHE A 38 -3.52 26.68 21.24
N TYR A 39 -3.01 27.80 20.74
CA TYR A 39 -2.81 28.97 21.56
C TYR A 39 -2.95 30.23 20.73
N ASN A 40 -3.08 31.33 21.45
CA ASN A 40 -2.95 32.66 20.91
C ASN A 40 -2.25 33.56 21.94
N MET A 41 -1.79 34.75 21.55
CA MET A 41 -1.10 35.69 22.44
C MET A 41 -1.87 36.02 23.73
N ILE A 42 -3.21 35.97 23.73
CA ILE A 42 -4.03 36.20 24.94
C ILE A 42 -4.26 34.92 25.75
N TYR A 43 -4.43 33.78 25.10
CA TYR A 43 -4.95 32.58 25.74
C TYR A 43 -4.01 31.40 25.49
N ALA A 44 -3.27 31.04 26.54
CA ALA A 44 -2.55 29.77 26.62
C ALA A 44 -3.47 28.60 27.01
N ASP A 45 -4.64 28.91 27.58
CA ASP A 45 -5.68 27.95 27.91
C ASP A 45 -7.06 28.60 27.73
N TYR A 46 -7.94 27.97 26.95
CA TYR A 46 -9.23 28.53 26.56
C TYR A 46 -10.40 28.10 27.47
N GLY A 47 -10.10 27.45 28.61
CA GLY A 47 -11.09 27.09 29.63
C GLY A 47 -11.89 25.83 29.28
N SER A 48 -12.95 25.54 30.07
CA SER A 48 -13.81 24.35 29.92
C SER A 48 -14.72 24.36 28.70
N ASP A 49 -14.90 25.53 28.07
CA ASP A 49 -15.96 25.75 27.08
C ASP A 49 -15.48 25.44 25.65
N ILE A 50 -14.34 24.76 25.55
CA ILE A 50 -13.73 24.35 24.29
C ILE A 50 -13.94 22.87 24.05
N THR A 51 -14.38 22.60 22.83
CA THR A 51 -14.49 21.24 22.30
C THR A 51 -13.65 21.14 21.04
N VAL A 52 -12.91 20.05 20.91
CA VAL A 52 -12.12 19.76 19.71
C VAL A 52 -12.70 18.53 19.06
N LYS A 53 -12.94 18.58 17.75
CA LYS A 53 -13.52 17.47 16.99
C LYS A 53 -12.71 17.21 15.73
N PHE A 54 -12.50 15.94 15.43
CA PHE A 54 -12.08 15.48 14.11
C PHE A 54 -13.33 15.12 13.32
N GLU A 55 -13.48 15.70 12.13
CA GLU A 55 -14.59 15.47 11.23
C GLU A 55 -14.06 14.92 9.90
N SER A 56 -14.46 13.69 9.57
CA SER A 56 -14.09 13.00 8.35
C SER A 56 -15.33 12.43 7.65
N PRO A 57 -15.39 12.44 6.31
CA PRO A 57 -16.48 11.80 5.58
C PRO A 57 -16.59 10.29 5.85
N THR A 58 -15.47 9.60 6.05
CA THR A 58 -15.45 8.13 6.21
C THR A 58 -15.50 7.70 7.67
N LEU A 59 -14.92 8.49 8.59
CA LEU A 59 -14.85 8.16 10.02
C LEU A 59 -15.88 8.90 10.89
N GLY A 60 -16.64 9.82 10.30
CA GLY A 60 -17.65 10.61 11.00
C GLY A 60 -17.04 11.70 11.87
N ILE A 61 -17.72 12.00 12.99
CA ILE A 61 -17.35 13.08 13.92
C ILE A 61 -16.88 12.45 15.22
N LEU A 62 -15.67 12.81 15.64
CA LEU A 62 -15.02 12.25 16.81
C LEU A 62 -14.51 13.37 17.71
N GLU A 63 -14.86 13.33 18.98
CA GLU A 63 -14.51 14.35 19.97
C GLU A 63 -13.22 13.99 20.70
N PHE A 64 -12.34 14.96 20.91
CA PHE A 64 -11.07 14.75 21.61
C PHE A 64 -11.27 14.87 23.12
N ASP A 65 -10.50 14.06 23.84
CA ASP A 65 -10.39 14.16 25.29
C ASP A 65 -9.36 15.21 25.68
N ARG A 66 -9.78 16.15 26.53
CA ARG A 66 -8.87 17.15 27.11
C ARG A 66 -7.96 16.51 28.14
N GLN A 67 -6.66 16.72 27.98
CA GLN A 67 -5.60 16.23 28.85
C GLN A 67 -5.24 17.26 29.93
N PHE A 68 -4.53 16.83 30.98
CA PHE A 68 -4.15 17.69 32.11
C PHE A 68 -3.18 18.83 31.74
N ASN A 69 -2.46 18.69 30.63
CA ASN A 69 -1.46 19.63 30.12
C ASN A 69 -2.02 20.56 29.02
N THR A 70 -3.32 20.85 29.04
CA THR A 70 -4.05 21.68 28.07
C THR A 70 -4.01 21.20 26.62
N THR A 71 -3.47 20.00 26.36
CA THR A 71 -3.57 19.35 25.05
C THR A 71 -4.89 18.58 24.94
N PHE A 72 -5.25 18.28 23.70
CA PHE A 72 -6.39 17.43 23.36
C PHE A 72 -5.84 16.21 22.65
N GLN A 73 -6.37 15.04 22.98
CA GLN A 73 -5.95 13.79 22.36
C GLN A 73 -7.17 12.96 21.97
N ILE A 74 -7.04 12.25 20.85
CA ILE A 74 -7.94 11.17 20.50
C ILE A 74 -7.15 9.96 20.00
N ASN A 75 -7.61 8.78 20.38
CA ASN A 75 -7.12 7.51 19.85
C ASN A 75 -8.09 7.08 18.74
N LEU A 76 -7.70 7.32 17.49
CA LEU A 76 -8.52 7.04 16.32
C LEU A 76 -8.28 5.62 15.83
N MET A 77 -9.21 4.71 16.11
CA MET A 77 -9.22 3.38 15.47
C MET A 77 -9.65 3.53 14.01
N VAL A 78 -8.81 3.10 13.07
CA VAL A 78 -9.13 3.16 11.64
C VAL A 78 -9.71 1.82 11.18
N PRO A 79 -11.00 1.75 10.79
CA PRO A 79 -11.63 0.51 10.35
C PRO A 79 -11.00 -0.03 9.06
N GLU A 80 -10.99 -1.36 8.92
CA GLU A 80 -10.50 -2.11 7.76
C GLU A 80 -11.48 -2.11 6.59
N GLU A 81 -12.01 -0.94 6.25
CA GLU A 81 -12.98 -0.76 5.18
C GLU A 81 -12.27 -0.20 3.93
N PRO A 82 -12.64 -0.63 2.71
CA PRO A 82 -12.06 -0.12 1.46
C PRO A 82 -12.16 1.40 1.30
N GLU A 83 -13.20 2.02 1.86
CA GLU A 83 -13.42 3.47 1.82
C GLU A 83 -12.34 4.26 2.56
N ASN A 84 -11.65 3.64 3.52
CA ASN A 84 -10.55 4.27 4.25
C ASN A 84 -9.20 4.13 3.54
N PHE A 85 -9.14 3.44 2.39
CA PHE A 85 -7.92 3.18 1.63
C PHE A 85 -7.85 4.01 0.33
N PRO A 86 -6.68 4.55 -0.08
CA PRO A 86 -5.35 4.45 0.55
C PRO A 86 -5.03 5.60 1.51
N HIS A 87 -6.00 6.44 1.86
CA HIS A 87 -5.80 7.61 2.70
C HIS A 87 -7.10 8.04 3.36
N ILE A 88 -6.98 8.73 4.49
CA ILE A 88 -8.09 9.36 5.20
C ILE A 88 -7.90 10.86 5.16
N ASN A 89 -9.00 11.56 4.85
CA ASN A 89 -9.09 13.00 4.88
C ASN A 89 -10.07 13.42 5.97
N GLY A 90 -9.72 14.47 6.70
CA GLY A 90 -10.62 15.11 7.64
C GLY A 90 -10.19 16.52 7.99
N SER A 91 -10.91 17.10 8.93
CA SER A 91 -10.61 18.42 9.49
C SER A 91 -10.67 18.33 11.01
N LEU A 92 -9.67 18.91 11.67
CA LEU A 92 -9.73 19.15 13.10
C LEU A 92 -10.31 20.53 13.32
N LYS A 93 -11.44 20.59 14.02
CA LYS A 93 -12.18 21.82 14.30
C LYS A 93 -12.22 22.08 15.79
N ILE A 94 -11.96 23.33 16.16
CA ILE A 94 -11.95 23.80 17.53
C ILE A 94 -13.16 24.71 17.71
N TYR A 95 -14.01 24.35 18.65
CA TYR A 95 -15.29 24.99 18.93
C TYR A 95 -15.25 25.72 20.25
N LYS A 96 -15.81 26.93 20.28
CA LYS A 96 -16.15 27.67 21.50
C LYS A 96 -17.64 27.98 21.49
N ASN A 97 -18.39 27.46 22.45
CA ASN A 97 -19.86 27.63 22.52
C ASN A 97 -20.56 27.29 21.19
N SER A 98 -20.16 26.20 20.52
CA SER A 98 -20.64 25.76 19.20
C SER A 98 -20.20 26.58 17.99
N LYS A 99 -19.40 27.63 18.15
CA LYS A 99 -18.80 28.38 17.04
C LYS A 99 -17.39 27.84 16.74
N VAL A 100 -17.10 27.55 15.48
CA VAL A 100 -15.73 27.20 15.04
C VAL A 100 -14.85 28.44 15.20
N ILE A 101 -13.74 28.29 15.93
CA ILE A 101 -12.73 29.33 16.14
C ILE A 101 -11.38 28.97 15.53
N GLY A 102 -11.18 27.71 15.13
CA GLY A 102 -10.00 27.23 14.43
C GLY A 102 -10.30 25.94 13.66
N GLU A 103 -9.64 25.77 12.53
CA GLU A 103 -9.78 24.60 11.66
C GLU A 103 -8.47 24.31 10.96
N ILE A 104 -8.04 23.05 10.97
CA ILE A 104 -6.88 22.58 10.22
C ILE A 104 -7.20 21.28 9.48
N PRO A 105 -6.70 21.08 8.25
CA PRO A 105 -6.84 19.82 7.55
C PRO A 105 -5.97 18.74 8.20
N VAL A 106 -6.49 17.53 8.24
CA VAL A 106 -5.75 16.33 8.68
C VAL A 106 -5.79 15.31 7.54
N PHE A 107 -4.62 14.80 7.17
CA PHE A 107 -4.44 13.88 6.06
C PHE A 107 -3.39 12.84 6.44
N PHE A 108 -3.70 11.56 6.35
CA PHE A 108 -2.71 10.50 6.51
C PHE A 108 -2.99 9.32 5.58
N TYR A 109 -1.93 8.60 5.23
CA TYR A 109 -2.01 7.40 4.39
C TYR A 109 -2.37 6.17 5.21
N THR A 110 -3.15 5.27 4.62
CA THR A 110 -3.46 3.97 5.19
C THR A 110 -2.86 2.86 4.34
N ASN A 111 -2.35 1.82 4.99
CA ASN A 111 -1.81 0.65 4.31
C ASN A 111 -2.48 -0.63 4.80
N ILE A 112 -2.30 -1.70 4.03
CA ILE A 112 -2.75 -3.05 4.38
C ILE A 112 -1.55 -3.95 4.44
N ASN A 113 -1.53 -4.85 5.41
CA ASN A 113 -0.44 -5.80 5.57
C ASN A 113 -0.85 -7.17 4.99
N TYR A 114 -0.37 -7.46 3.78
CA TYR A 114 -0.49 -8.78 3.18
C TYR A 114 0.78 -9.61 3.39
N ILE A 115 0.61 -10.81 3.96
CA ILE A 115 1.65 -11.83 4.00
C ILE A 115 1.45 -12.74 2.81
N ILE A 116 2.41 -12.69 1.89
CA ILE A 116 2.36 -13.42 0.62
C ILE A 116 3.49 -14.43 0.59
N ASN A 117 3.14 -15.71 0.53
CA ASN A 117 4.08 -16.81 0.33
C ASN A 117 3.79 -17.47 -1.00
N ASN A 118 4.71 -17.36 -1.96
CA ASN A 118 4.56 -18.00 -3.27
C ASN A 118 5.59 -19.12 -3.47
N SER A 119 5.22 -20.07 -4.31
CA SER A 119 6.12 -21.11 -4.80
C SER A 119 5.70 -21.56 -6.19
N TYR A 120 6.63 -22.17 -6.93
CA TYR A 120 6.32 -22.71 -8.24
C TYR A 120 7.10 -23.99 -8.51
N LYS A 121 6.53 -24.84 -9.36
CA LYS A 121 7.16 -26.05 -9.89
C LYS A 121 7.11 -26.03 -11.41
N LYS A 122 8.23 -26.37 -12.03
CA LYS A 122 8.41 -26.42 -13.48
C LYS A 122 8.71 -27.86 -13.86
N ASP A 123 8.04 -28.34 -14.90
CA ASP A 123 8.28 -29.65 -15.49
C ASP A 123 8.11 -29.54 -17.00
N ASN A 124 9.22 -29.45 -17.75
CA ASN A 124 9.25 -29.30 -19.22
C ASN A 124 8.19 -28.30 -19.74
N ASN A 125 7.02 -28.82 -20.13
CA ASN A 125 5.90 -28.09 -20.73
C ASN A 125 4.78 -27.79 -19.73
N LYS A 126 5.02 -27.87 -18.42
CA LYS A 126 4.03 -27.60 -17.38
C LYS A 126 4.62 -26.69 -16.33
N ILE A 127 3.80 -25.76 -15.86
CA ILE A 127 4.10 -24.95 -14.68
C ILE A 127 2.93 -25.00 -13.72
N ARG A 128 3.27 -25.14 -12.43
CA ARG A 128 2.33 -25.02 -11.32
C ARG A 128 2.77 -23.85 -10.46
N LEU A 129 1.88 -22.89 -10.27
CA LEU A 129 2.08 -21.73 -9.40
C LEU A 129 1.18 -21.90 -8.17
N GLU A 130 1.74 -21.64 -6.99
CA GLU A 130 1.00 -21.62 -5.73
C GLU A 130 1.29 -20.34 -4.97
N VAL A 131 0.25 -19.74 -4.41
CA VAL A 131 0.33 -18.51 -3.63
C VAL A 131 -0.57 -18.65 -2.41
N ASN A 132 -0.02 -18.50 -1.23
CA ASN A 132 -0.78 -18.35 0.00
C ASN A 132 -0.76 -16.89 0.38
N ILE A 133 -1.94 -16.31 0.62
CA ILE A 133 -2.10 -14.90 0.97
C ILE A 133 -2.91 -14.82 2.27
N SER A 134 -2.35 -14.13 3.27
CA SER A 134 -3.03 -13.76 4.51
C SER A 134 -3.07 -12.26 4.64
N ARG A 135 -4.14 -11.73 5.22
CA ARG A 135 -4.17 -10.38 5.76
C ARG A 135 -3.75 -10.44 7.24
N ALA A 136 -2.76 -9.64 7.61
CA ALA A 136 -2.28 -9.55 8.99
C ALA A 136 -2.99 -8.41 9.70
N LEU A 137 -3.79 -8.75 10.71
CA LEU A 137 -4.56 -7.82 11.53
C LEU A 137 -4.08 -7.88 12.98
N TYR A 138 -4.48 -6.89 13.78
CA TYR A 138 -4.25 -6.95 15.23
C TYR A 138 -4.88 -8.20 15.88
N SER A 139 -6.04 -8.64 15.37
CA SER A 139 -6.76 -9.83 15.85
C SER A 139 -6.13 -11.16 15.41
N GLY A 140 -5.15 -11.14 14.52
CA GLY A 140 -4.51 -12.31 13.93
C GLY A 140 -4.55 -12.30 12.40
N TYR A 141 -4.34 -13.47 11.81
CA TYR A 141 -4.36 -13.64 10.37
C TYR A 141 -5.76 -13.98 9.86
N GLN A 142 -6.14 -13.37 8.74
CA GLN A 142 -7.40 -13.66 8.06
C GLN A 142 -7.16 -14.05 6.59
N PRO A 143 -8.01 -14.93 6.02
CA PRO A 143 -7.98 -15.25 4.61
C PRO A 143 -8.45 -14.04 3.78
N VAL A 144 -8.00 -13.98 2.54
CA VAL A 144 -8.44 -12.99 1.55
C VAL A 144 -9.62 -13.52 0.75
N ALA A 145 -10.71 -13.82 1.46
CA ALA A 145 -11.84 -14.59 0.96
C ALA A 145 -12.62 -13.91 -0.18
N SER A 146 -12.66 -12.57 -0.25
CA SER A 146 -13.30 -11.84 -1.35
C SER A 146 -12.36 -11.61 -2.55
N SER A 147 -11.09 -12.02 -2.46
CA SER A 147 -10.09 -11.71 -3.47
C SER A 147 -9.98 -12.76 -4.57
N GLN A 148 -9.38 -12.34 -5.68
CA GLN A 148 -9.03 -13.16 -6.84
C GLN A 148 -7.56 -12.97 -7.21
N VAL A 149 -6.92 -14.01 -7.73
CA VAL A 149 -5.56 -13.92 -8.28
C VAL A 149 -5.60 -14.36 -9.73
N GLN A 150 -4.95 -13.58 -10.60
CA GLN A 150 -4.85 -13.85 -12.04
C GLN A 150 -3.38 -13.72 -12.46
N ALA A 151 -2.99 -14.42 -13.52
CA ALA A 151 -1.67 -14.27 -14.13
C ALA A 151 -1.79 -13.93 -15.61
N ASP A 152 -1.18 -12.83 -16.01
CA ASP A 152 -0.95 -12.52 -17.42
C ASP A 152 0.26 -13.30 -17.92
N VAL A 153 0.08 -14.03 -19.01
CA VAL A 153 1.08 -14.90 -19.62
C VAL A 153 1.61 -14.25 -20.89
N PHE A 154 2.92 -14.10 -20.96
CA PHE A 154 3.64 -13.59 -22.12
C PHE A 154 4.58 -14.67 -22.66
N ARG A 155 4.76 -14.76 -23.98
CA ARG A 155 5.80 -15.57 -24.62
C ARG A 155 6.68 -14.68 -25.47
N ASN A 156 7.98 -14.67 -25.17
CA ASN A 156 8.97 -13.79 -25.79
C ASN A 156 8.48 -12.33 -25.78
N ASP A 157 8.02 -11.87 -24.60
CA ASP A 157 7.46 -10.54 -24.34
C ASP A 157 6.17 -10.18 -25.10
N VAL A 158 5.56 -11.13 -25.80
CA VAL A 158 4.24 -10.98 -26.43
C VAL A 158 3.17 -11.56 -25.53
N TYR A 159 2.17 -10.76 -25.17
CA TYR A 159 1.01 -11.21 -24.41
C TYR A 159 0.28 -12.34 -25.16
N ILE A 160 -0.09 -13.40 -24.42
CA ILE A 160 -0.86 -14.54 -24.93
C ILE A 160 -2.26 -14.49 -24.35
N GLU A 161 -2.36 -14.59 -23.02
CA GLU A 161 -3.63 -14.80 -22.30
C GLU A 161 -3.52 -14.43 -20.82
N THR A 162 -4.67 -14.34 -20.16
CA THR A 162 -4.79 -14.20 -18.70
C THR A 162 -5.40 -15.47 -18.13
N LEU A 163 -4.78 -16.02 -17.10
CA LEU A 163 -5.21 -17.24 -16.43
C LEU A 163 -5.64 -16.96 -14.99
N ASN A 164 -6.78 -17.52 -14.58
CA ASN A 164 -7.29 -17.38 -13.21
C ASN A 164 -6.76 -18.49 -12.30
N PHE A 165 -6.37 -18.15 -11.08
CA PHE A 165 -6.02 -19.14 -10.07
C PHE A 165 -7.29 -19.75 -9.46
N SER A 166 -7.26 -21.05 -9.20
CA SER A 166 -8.23 -21.70 -8.30
C SER A 166 -7.95 -21.29 -6.85
N LYS A 167 -8.99 -21.07 -6.04
CA LYS A 167 -8.88 -20.61 -4.64
C LYS A 167 -9.45 -21.65 -3.68
N ASN A 168 -8.74 -21.89 -2.58
CA ASN A 168 -9.23 -22.60 -1.41
C ASN A 168 -8.93 -21.75 -0.16
N ASP A 169 -9.96 -21.43 0.62
CA ASP A 169 -9.83 -20.63 1.84
C ASP A 169 -9.61 -21.52 3.06
N PHE A 170 -8.67 -21.10 3.92
CA PHE A 170 -8.38 -21.69 5.22
C PHE A 170 -8.70 -20.65 6.32
N ALA A 171 -8.54 -21.04 7.59
CA ALA A 171 -8.89 -20.18 8.72
C ALA A 171 -8.06 -18.88 8.76
N ASP A 172 -6.81 -18.92 8.31
CA ASP A 172 -5.80 -17.87 8.46
C ASP A 172 -5.18 -17.40 7.12
N TYR A 173 -5.46 -18.09 6.01
CA TYR A 173 -4.96 -17.72 4.69
C TYR A 173 -5.85 -18.24 3.55
N SER A 174 -5.75 -17.63 2.37
CA SER A 174 -6.30 -18.15 1.13
C SER A 174 -5.19 -18.74 0.27
N LYS A 175 -5.39 -19.97 -0.21
CA LYS A 175 -4.48 -20.64 -1.15
C LYS A 175 -4.98 -20.49 -2.57
N PHE A 176 -4.16 -19.91 -3.42
CA PHE A 176 -4.37 -19.79 -4.85
C PHE A 176 -3.44 -20.75 -5.59
N THR A 177 -3.99 -21.53 -6.51
CA THR A 177 -3.22 -22.48 -7.34
C THR A 177 -3.56 -22.32 -8.82
N LEU A 178 -2.54 -22.23 -9.66
CA LEU A 178 -2.66 -22.22 -11.12
C LEU A 178 -1.83 -23.36 -11.70
N TYR A 179 -2.41 -24.04 -12.69
CA TYR A 179 -1.71 -25.01 -13.53
C TYR A 179 -1.82 -24.56 -14.98
N HIS A 180 -0.69 -24.53 -15.68
CA HIS A 180 -0.66 -24.16 -17.08
C HIS A 180 0.20 -25.15 -17.87
N GLU A 181 -0.40 -25.71 -18.92
CA GLU A 181 0.27 -26.56 -19.90
C GLU A 181 0.73 -25.70 -21.08
N ILE A 182 2.03 -25.69 -21.33
CA ILE A 182 2.71 -24.76 -22.19
C ILE A 182 2.80 -25.33 -23.61
N ASN A 183 2.25 -24.58 -24.56
CA ASN A 183 2.23 -24.95 -25.97
C ASN A 183 3.33 -24.25 -26.77
N GLY A 184 4.41 -24.99 -27.03
CA GLY A 184 5.53 -24.55 -27.87
C GLY A 184 6.69 -23.94 -27.07
N SER A 185 7.83 -23.83 -27.74
CA SER A 185 9.07 -23.33 -27.16
C SER A 185 9.13 -21.81 -27.07
N GLY A 186 9.92 -21.32 -26.12
CA GLY A 186 10.14 -19.90 -25.90
C GLY A 186 10.29 -19.57 -24.42
N THR A 187 10.48 -18.28 -24.14
CA THR A 187 10.51 -17.75 -22.78
C THR A 187 9.11 -17.31 -22.40
N TYR A 188 8.52 -17.96 -21.39
CA TYR A 188 7.23 -17.61 -20.83
C TYR A 188 7.42 -16.75 -19.58
N THR A 189 6.71 -15.63 -19.51
CA THR A 189 6.67 -14.76 -18.33
C THR A 189 5.25 -14.77 -17.76
N TYR A 190 5.13 -15.00 -16.47
CA TYR A 190 3.88 -15.00 -15.71
C TYR A 190 3.88 -13.83 -14.75
N ASN A 191 2.97 -12.87 -14.93
CA ASN A 191 2.78 -11.75 -14.02
C ASN A 191 1.52 -11.97 -13.20
N ALA A 192 1.68 -12.39 -11.95
CA ALA A 192 0.56 -12.66 -11.07
C ALA A 192 0.14 -11.40 -10.31
N SER A 193 -1.17 -11.12 -10.27
CA SER A 193 -1.76 -9.96 -9.61
C SER A 193 -2.95 -10.37 -8.74
N LEU A 194 -3.07 -9.72 -7.57
CA LEU A 194 -4.20 -9.82 -6.65
C LEU A 194 -5.23 -8.73 -6.98
N PHE A 195 -6.49 -9.13 -7.08
CA PHE A 195 -7.63 -8.24 -7.25
C PHE A 195 -8.55 -8.40 -6.05
N ASP A 196 -8.84 -7.29 -5.39
CA ASP A 196 -9.75 -7.22 -4.25
C ASP A 196 -10.36 -5.82 -4.12
N GLU A 197 -11.13 -5.60 -3.07
CA GLU A 197 -11.84 -4.32 -2.83
C GLU A 197 -10.88 -3.15 -2.59
N PHE A 198 -9.65 -3.41 -2.14
CA PHE A 198 -8.62 -2.39 -1.90
C PHE A 198 -7.76 -2.12 -3.14
N TYR A 199 -7.58 -3.13 -3.98
CA TYR A 199 -6.82 -3.11 -5.23
C TYR A 199 -7.69 -3.57 -6.42
N PRO A 200 -8.75 -2.81 -6.78
CA PRO A 200 -9.65 -3.20 -7.88
C PRO A 200 -8.94 -3.21 -9.25
N SER A 201 -7.87 -2.43 -9.40
CA SER A 201 -7.03 -2.40 -10.61
C SER A 201 -5.91 -3.45 -10.62
N GLY A 202 -5.82 -4.28 -9.58
CA GLY A 202 -4.79 -5.29 -9.43
C GLY A 202 -3.52 -4.79 -8.72
N CYS A 203 -3.02 -5.60 -7.79
CA CYS A 203 -1.73 -5.43 -7.14
C CYS A 203 -0.78 -6.56 -7.57
N CYS A 204 0.33 -6.21 -8.22
CA CYS A 204 1.32 -7.19 -8.68
C CYS A 204 1.94 -7.92 -7.48
N LEU A 205 1.84 -9.25 -7.48
CA LEU A 205 2.37 -10.12 -6.44
C LEU A 205 3.79 -10.58 -6.77
N PHE A 206 3.99 -11.11 -7.99
CA PHE A 206 5.28 -11.62 -8.45
C PHE A 206 5.31 -11.80 -9.96
N THR A 207 6.53 -11.89 -10.48
CA THR A 207 6.83 -12.25 -11.87
C THR A 207 7.71 -13.49 -11.91
N ILE A 208 7.33 -14.49 -12.70
CA ILE A 208 8.12 -15.72 -12.91
C ILE A 208 8.43 -15.88 -14.39
N GLN A 209 9.66 -16.26 -14.70
CA GLN A 209 10.08 -16.66 -16.04
C GLN A 209 10.33 -18.16 -16.13
N HIS A 210 9.91 -18.78 -17.24
CA HIS A 210 10.12 -20.19 -17.56
C HIS A 210 10.54 -20.36 -19.00
N ILE A 211 11.65 -21.06 -19.25
CA ILE A 211 12.17 -21.28 -20.60
C ILE A 211 11.81 -22.70 -21.03
N VAL A 212 11.07 -22.82 -22.12
CA VAL A 212 10.76 -24.10 -22.76
C VAL A 212 11.65 -24.24 -23.99
N ALA A 213 12.58 -25.19 -23.94
CA ALA A 213 13.44 -25.49 -25.07
C ALA A 213 12.63 -26.05 -26.25
N PRO A 214 13.03 -25.77 -27.50
CA PRO A 214 12.48 -26.48 -28.66
C PRO A 214 12.74 -27.98 -28.51
N PRO A 215 11.88 -28.85 -29.08
CA PRO A 215 12.15 -30.27 -29.11
C PRO A 215 13.53 -30.50 -29.73
N SER A 216 14.35 -31.33 -29.08
CA SER A 216 15.66 -31.68 -29.63
C SER A 216 15.46 -32.24 -31.04
N PRO A 217 16.25 -31.81 -32.04
CA PRO A 217 16.19 -32.43 -33.35
C PRO A 217 16.34 -33.95 -33.20
N PRO A 218 15.62 -34.77 -33.99
CA PRO A 218 15.80 -36.20 -33.94
C PRO A 218 17.30 -36.50 -34.11
N PRO A 219 17.87 -37.43 -33.31
CA PRO A 219 19.26 -37.80 -33.48
C PRO A 219 19.48 -38.13 -34.96
N PRO A 220 20.57 -37.61 -35.58
CA PRO A 220 20.87 -37.97 -36.95
C PRO A 220 20.84 -39.50 -37.06
N GLU A 221 20.20 -40.05 -38.09
CA GLU A 221 20.32 -41.47 -38.39
C GLU A 221 21.79 -41.76 -38.67
N ILE A 222 22.52 -42.19 -37.63
CA ILE A 222 23.92 -42.56 -37.75
C ILE A 222 23.92 -43.95 -38.39
N ASN A 223 23.92 -44.00 -39.72
CA ASN A 223 24.42 -45.16 -40.45
C ASN A 223 25.96 -45.23 -40.26
N GLY A 224 26.41 -45.65 -39.08
CA GLY A 224 27.83 -45.85 -38.76
C GLY A 224 28.18 -45.74 -37.26
N PRO A 225 29.28 -46.33 -36.78
CA PRO A 225 29.57 -46.41 -35.36
C PRO A 225 30.42 -45.22 -34.90
N ILE A 226 29.83 -44.14 -34.38
CA ILE A 226 30.56 -43.17 -33.55
C ILE A 226 29.70 -42.76 -32.34
N LEU A 227 30.27 -42.97 -31.14
CA LEU A 227 29.70 -42.68 -29.82
C LEU A 227 29.34 -41.19 -29.63
N ALA A 228 28.21 -40.91 -28.97
CA ALA A 228 27.89 -39.60 -28.42
C ALA A 228 27.82 -39.66 -26.88
N ILE A 229 28.69 -38.87 -26.23
CA ILE A 229 28.62 -38.52 -24.81
C ILE A 229 28.01 -37.12 -24.75
N ILE A 230 26.82 -36.96 -24.18
CA ILE A 230 26.31 -35.63 -23.78
C ILE A 230 25.76 -35.73 -22.36
N GLY A 231 26.38 -34.93 -21.48
CA GLY A 231 26.20 -34.92 -20.04
C GLY A 231 25.02 -34.08 -19.55
N LEU A 232 24.60 -34.48 -18.35
CA LEU A 232 23.47 -34.02 -17.54
C LEU A 232 23.82 -32.73 -16.76
N VAL A 233 22.99 -31.69 -16.82
CA VAL A 233 22.97 -30.54 -15.88
C VAL A 233 21.53 -30.02 -15.88
N GLY A 234 20.76 -29.77 -14.81
CA GLY A 234 20.96 -29.69 -13.36
C GLY A 234 19.84 -28.74 -12.88
N SER A 235 18.91 -29.21 -12.03
CA SER A 235 17.75 -28.43 -11.58
C SER A 235 18.14 -27.38 -10.53
N VAL A 236 17.81 -26.11 -10.75
CA VAL A 236 18.01 -25.02 -9.78
C VAL A 236 16.71 -24.75 -9.03
N THR A 237 16.71 -24.93 -7.72
CA THR A 237 15.63 -24.49 -6.81
C THR A 237 15.96 -23.07 -6.35
N VAL A 238 15.18 -22.07 -6.78
CA VAL A 238 15.31 -20.69 -6.26
C VAL A 238 14.21 -20.46 -5.23
N VAL A 239 14.60 -20.22 -3.99
CA VAL A 239 13.72 -19.71 -2.92
C VAL A 239 13.72 -18.19 -3.04
N GLY A 240 12.57 -17.59 -3.37
CA GLY A 240 12.41 -16.14 -3.44
C GLY A 240 12.29 -15.54 -2.04
N VAL A 241 13.09 -14.51 -1.76
CA VAL A 241 13.03 -13.70 -0.52
C VAL A 241 11.87 -12.71 -0.60
N THR A 242 11.16 -12.55 0.52
CA THR A 242 10.06 -11.61 0.76
C THR A 242 10.43 -10.16 0.44
N MET A 243 9.61 -9.48 -0.38
CA MET A 243 9.65 -8.03 -0.53
C MET A 243 8.57 -7.39 0.36
N ASN A 244 9.00 -6.57 1.31
CA ASN A 244 8.13 -5.62 1.99
C ASN A 244 7.85 -4.48 1.00
N VAL A 245 6.64 -4.40 0.45
CA VAL A 245 6.27 -3.33 -0.48
C VAL A 245 5.87 -2.10 0.34
N GLY A 246 6.88 -1.31 0.72
CA GLY A 246 6.70 0.07 1.17
C GLY A 246 6.64 1.02 -0.04
N ASN A 247 5.61 1.88 -0.07
CA ASN A 247 5.36 2.86 -1.11
C ASN A 247 6.61 3.69 -1.50
N ARG A 248 7.09 3.55 -2.74
CA ARG A 248 8.01 4.51 -3.37
C ARG A 248 7.28 5.38 -4.38
N VAL A 249 6.82 6.53 -3.90
CA VAL A 249 6.33 7.64 -4.71
C VAL A 249 7.45 8.10 -5.65
N LYS A 250 7.29 7.89 -6.97
CA LYS A 250 8.17 8.46 -8.00
C LYS A 250 7.92 9.97 -8.11
N LYS A 251 8.79 10.79 -7.52
CA LYS A 251 8.88 12.23 -7.83
C LYS A 251 9.16 12.42 -9.32
N ARG A 252 8.21 13.00 -10.06
CA ARG A 252 8.43 13.57 -11.40
C ARG A 252 9.39 14.77 -11.28
N ARG A 253 10.57 14.67 -11.90
CA ARG A 253 11.45 15.82 -12.15
C ARG A 253 10.79 16.72 -13.20
N SER A 254 10.37 17.91 -12.76
CA SER A 254 10.09 19.04 -13.66
C SER A 254 11.40 19.48 -14.32
N LYS A 255 11.39 19.57 -15.64
CA LYS A 255 12.50 19.98 -16.48
C LYS A 255 12.57 21.52 -16.44
N ARG A 256 13.56 22.08 -15.73
CA ARG A 256 13.89 23.50 -15.83
C ARG A 256 14.33 23.81 -17.27
N VAL A 257 13.63 24.74 -17.90
CA VAL A 257 14.11 25.46 -19.09
C VAL A 257 15.26 26.36 -18.62
N ILE A 258 16.40 26.23 -19.28
CA ILE A 258 17.58 27.09 -19.09
C ILE A 258 17.41 28.25 -20.08
N GLU A 259 17.17 29.46 -19.57
CA GLU A 259 17.44 30.69 -20.33
C GLU A 259 18.96 30.94 -20.35
N PRO A 260 19.55 31.30 -21.50
CA PRO A 260 20.92 31.79 -21.52
C PRO A 260 20.94 33.29 -21.20
N GLU A 261 21.69 33.64 -20.14
CA GLU A 261 22.23 34.99 -19.96
C GLU A 261 23.08 35.36 -21.19
N GLN A 262 22.71 36.45 -21.86
CA GLN A 262 23.66 37.24 -22.64
C GLN A 262 24.06 38.47 -21.83
N LYS A 263 25.35 38.55 -21.52
CA LYS A 263 26.04 39.75 -21.04
C LYS A 263 26.44 40.62 -22.22
N SER A 264 26.02 41.90 -22.20
CA SER A 264 26.85 43.09 -22.43
C SER A 264 26.08 44.33 -21.99
#